data_AF-A0A0F9BRR6-F1
#
_entry.id   AF-A0A0F9BRR6-F1
#
_cell.length_a   1.000
_cell.length_b   1.000
_cell.length_c   1.000
_cell.angle_alpha   90.00
_cell.angle_beta   90.00
_cell.angle_gamma   90.00
#
_symmetry.space_group_name_H-M   'P 1'
#
loop_
_entity.id
_entity.type
_entity.pdbx_description
1 polymer ?
#
loop_
_entity_poly.entity_id
_entity_poly.type
_entity_poly.pdbx_seq_one_letter_code
_entity_poly.pdbx_strand_id
1 'polypeptide(L)'
;MPLPHHLVLNELQGAVRLAIRGAAHELTEYLNISQPEADILTLTAVICEVDALADLPTLTLSDITIAIRASVENEHADALAKAEVSKILEEKVKWSP
;
A
#
# COMPACT_ATOMS: atom_id res chain seq x y z
N MET A 1 15.11 -26.35 17.59
CA MET A 1 15.83 -26.05 16.34
C MET A 1 15.49 -24.61 15.99
N PRO A 2 16.46 -23.68 15.89
CA PRO A 2 16.14 -22.29 15.58
C PRO A 2 15.51 -22.20 14.19
N LEU A 3 14.47 -21.37 14.05
CA LEU A 3 13.84 -21.11 12.76
C LEU A 3 14.86 -20.45 11.82
N PRO A 4 14.93 -20.87 10.55
CA PRO A 4 15.70 -20.18 9.53
C PRO A 4 15.38 -18.69 9.51
N HIS A 5 16.39 -17.82 9.52
CA HIS A 5 16.20 -16.36 9.60
C HIS A 5 15.28 -15.81 8.51
N HIS A 6 15.26 -16.42 7.31
CA HIS A 6 14.37 -16.01 6.22
C HIS A 6 12.88 -16.25 6.54
N LEU A 7 12.55 -17.32 7.28
CA LEU A 7 11.16 -17.58 7.70
C LEU A 7 10.73 -16.57 8.75
N VAL A 8 11.61 -16.27 9.71
CA VAL A 8 11.34 -15.24 10.73
C VAL A 8 11.12 -13.87 10.08
N LEU A 9 11.93 -13.51 9.08
CA LEU A 9 11.77 -12.26 8.34
C LEU A 9 10.45 -12.23 7.55
N ASN A 10 10.05 -13.33 6.92
CA ASN A 10 8.78 -13.39 6.17
C ASN A 10 7.56 -13.24 7.10
N GLU A 11 7.56 -13.90 8.26
CA GLU A 11 6.50 -13.76 9.26
C GLU A 11 6.41 -12.32 9.78
N LEU A 12 7.56 -11.71 10.09
CA LEU A 12 7.62 -10.31 10.52
C LEU A 12 7.11 -9.36 9.43
N GLN A 13 7.49 -9.57 8.18
CA GLN A 13 6.98 -8.79 7.04
C GLN A 13 5.46 -8.96 6.89
N GLY A 14 4.92 -10.16 7.08
CA GLY A 14 3.49 -10.42 7.08
C GLY A 14 2.77 -9.66 8.18
N ALA A 15 3.29 -9.72 9.41
CA ALA A 15 2.73 -9.00 10.55
C ALA A 15 2.73 -7.48 10.36
N VAL A 16 3.83 -6.91 9.84
CA VAL A 16 3.92 -5.48 9.54
C VAL A 16 2.90 -5.06 8.48
N ARG A 17 2.73 -5.85 7.41
CA ARG A 17 1.70 -5.57 6.38
C ARG A 17 0.29 -5.58 6.95
N LEU A 18 -0.01 -6.51 7.85
CA LEU A 18 -1.31 -6.57 8.52
C LEU A 18 -1.54 -5.37 9.42
N ALA A 19 -0.53 -4.95 10.19
CA ALA A 19 -0.62 -3.76 11.04
C ALA A 19 -0.87 -2.49 10.22
N ILE A 20 -0.14 -2.30 9.11
CA ILE A 20 -0.33 -1.15 8.21
C ILE A 20 -1.75 -1.15 7.62
N ARG A 21 -2.23 -2.31 7.14
CA ARG A 21 -3.60 -2.41 6.61
C ARG A 21 -4.67 -2.16 7.67
N GLY A 22 -4.47 -2.65 8.89
CA GLY A 22 -5.39 -2.42 10.00
C GLY A 22 -5.49 -0.93 10.34
N ALA A 23 -4.35 -0.25 10.47
CA ALA A 23 -4.31 1.18 10.73
C ALA A 23 -4.96 1.99 9.59
N ALA A 24 -4.67 1.68 8.33
CA ALA A 24 -5.32 2.34 7.20
C ALA A 24 -6.85 2.12 7.22
N HIS A 25 -7.31 0.90 7.53
CA HIS A 25 -8.73 0.60 7.65
C HIS A 25 -9.41 1.43 8.76
N GLU A 26 -8.80 1.54 9.93
CA GLU A 26 -9.31 2.38 11.02
C GLU A 26 -9.43 3.85 10.62
N LEU A 27 -8.45 4.39 9.88
CA LEU A 27 -8.51 5.76 9.35
C LEU A 27 -9.70 5.94 8.37
N THR A 28 -9.96 4.94 7.52
CA THR A 28 -11.11 5.00 6.61
C THR A 28 -12.45 4.91 7.35
N GLU A 29 -12.53 4.05 8.37
CA GLU A 29 -13.78 3.77 9.09
C GLU A 29 -14.14 4.89 10.07
N TYR A 30 -13.17 5.36 10.86
CA TYR A 30 -13.41 6.29 11.96
C TYR A 30 -13.20 7.75 11.59
N LEU A 31 -12.35 8.04 10.61
CA LEU A 31 -11.99 9.41 10.23
C LEU A 31 -12.50 9.82 8.84
N ASN A 32 -13.20 8.92 8.13
CA ASN A 32 -13.74 9.17 6.78
C ASN A 32 -12.67 9.66 5.79
N ILE A 33 -11.45 9.16 5.96
CA ILE A 33 -10.32 9.42 5.06
C ILE A 33 -10.42 8.45 3.87
N SER A 34 -10.07 8.90 2.67
CA SER A 34 -10.05 8.00 1.51
C SER A 34 -8.98 6.92 1.67
N GLN A 35 -9.21 5.70 1.16
CA GLN A 35 -8.23 4.61 1.27
C GLN A 35 -6.81 5.00 0.82
N PRO A 36 -6.61 5.67 -0.34
CA PRO A 36 -5.27 6.09 -0.77
C PRO A 36 -4.60 7.07 0.20
N GLU A 37 -5.36 7.98 0.78
CA GLU A 37 -4.84 8.94 1.76
C GLU A 37 -4.52 8.27 3.10
N ALA A 38 -5.35 7.32 3.55
CA ALA A 38 -5.10 6.52 4.74
C ALA A 38 -3.83 5.66 4.61
N ASP A 39 -3.58 5.08 3.44
CA ASP A 39 -2.37 4.31 3.16
C ASP A 39 -1.12 5.19 3.22
N ILE A 40 -1.16 6.40 2.63
CA ILE A 40 -0.06 7.37 2.68
C ILE A 40 0.23 7.81 4.11
N LEU A 41 -0.80 8.17 4.88
CA LEU A 41 -0.65 8.64 6.25
C LEU A 41 -0.06 7.55 7.15
N THR A 42 -0.56 6.31 7.01
CA THR A 42 -0.06 5.17 7.79
C THR A 42 1.40 4.86 7.48
N LEU A 43 1.78 4.84 6.19
CA LEU A 43 3.17 4.63 5.78
C LEU A 43 4.08 5.74 6.27
N THR A 44 3.62 7.00 6.20
CA THR A 44 4.37 8.16 6.69
C THR A 44 4.62 8.03 8.20
N ALA A 45 3.59 7.68 8.98
CA ALA A 45 3.72 7.47 10.42
C ALA A 45 4.73 6.35 10.73
N VAL A 46 4.67 5.21 10.05
CA VAL A 46 5.63 4.12 10.22
C VAL A 46 7.05 4.57 9.92
N ILE A 47 7.26 5.35 8.86
CA ILE A 47 8.59 5.89 8.53
C ILE A 47 9.07 6.82 9.63
N CYS A 48 8.24 7.76 10.10
CA CYS A 48 8.60 8.69 11.16
C CYS A 48 8.99 7.97 12.46
N GLU A 49 8.28 6.91 12.83
CA GLU A 49 8.63 6.09 14.00
C GLU A 49 9.94 5.33 13.81
N VAL A 50 10.17 4.76 12.63
CA VAL A 50 11.45 4.09 12.31
C VAL A 50 12.62 5.08 12.31
N ASP A 51 12.42 6.28 11.76
CA ASP A 51 13.42 7.35 11.70
C ASP A 51 13.72 7.91 13.11
N ALA A 52 12.69 8.07 13.95
CA ALA A 52 12.85 8.46 15.35
C ALA A 52 13.62 7.43 16.18
N LEU A 53 13.57 6.15 15.79
CA LEU A 53 14.34 5.06 16.38
C LEU A 53 15.74 4.89 15.75
N ALA A 54 16.03 5.61 14.66
CA ALA A 54 17.23 5.47 13.87
C ALA A 54 18.29 6.54 14.19
N ASP A 55 18.92 6.44 15.36
CA ASP A 55 20.27 6.98 15.60
C ASP A 55 21.37 6.23 14.79
N LEU A 56 21.00 5.45 13.77
CA LEU A 56 21.90 4.62 12.94
C LEU A 56 21.54 4.72 11.45
N PRO A 57 22.54 4.65 10.55
CA PRO A 57 22.45 5.14 9.18
C PRO A 57 21.39 4.35 8.38
N THR A 58 20.35 5.05 7.97
CA THR A 58 19.17 4.49 7.29
C THR A 58 19.39 4.34 5.78
N LEU A 59 18.71 3.35 5.21
CA LEU A 59 18.34 3.34 3.79
C LEU A 59 17.78 4.70 3.42
N THR A 60 18.25 5.27 2.32
CA THR A 60 17.93 6.65 1.98
C THR A 60 16.43 6.79 1.73
N LEU A 61 15.82 7.84 2.29
CA LEU A 61 14.41 8.22 2.10
C LEU A 61 13.94 8.16 0.62
N SER A 62 14.89 8.35 -0.29
CA SER A 62 14.76 8.17 -1.74
C SER A 62 14.21 6.80 -2.13
N ASP A 63 14.79 5.70 -1.64
CA ASP A 63 14.45 4.35 -2.07
C ASP A 63 13.03 3.95 -1.62
N ILE A 64 12.63 4.45 -0.44
CA ILE A 64 11.29 4.26 0.11
C ILE A 64 10.27 5.09 -0.69
N THR A 65 10.61 6.34 -1.02
CA THR A 65 9.73 7.22 -1.82
C THR A 65 9.53 6.67 -3.24
N ILE A 66 10.56 6.05 -3.82
CA ILE A 66 10.47 5.35 -5.11
C ILE A 66 9.52 4.15 -5.01
N ALA A 67 9.60 3.37 -3.94
CA ALA A 67 8.72 2.22 -3.72
C ALA A 67 7.24 2.65 -3.56
N ILE A 68 6.98 3.73 -2.82
CA ILE A 68 5.63 4.29 -2.65
C ILE A 68 5.11 4.81 -3.99
N ARG A 69 5.91 5.57 -4.72
CA ARG A 69 5.54 6.09 -6.06
C ARG A 69 5.17 4.96 -7.01
N ALA A 70 5.97 3.90 -7.08
CA ALA A 70 5.69 2.75 -7.94
C ALA A 70 4.39 2.02 -7.55
N SER A 71 4.06 1.96 -6.26
CA SER A 71 2.81 1.37 -5.77
C SER A 71 1.59 2.20 -6.19
N VAL A 72 1.66 3.53 -6.02
CA VAL A 72 0.58 4.46 -6.41
C VAL A 72 0.37 4.47 -7.93
N GLU A 73 1.45 4.47 -8.71
CA GLU A 73 1.37 4.42 -10.18
C GLU A 73 0.73 3.11 -10.68
N ASN A 74 1.02 1.98 -10.03
CA ASN A 74 0.39 0.69 -10.36
C ASN A 74 -1.10 0.66 -10.01
N GLU A 75 -1.51 1.18 -8.86
CA GLU A 75 -2.93 1.24 -8.49
C GLU A 75 -3.72 2.16 -9.45
N HIS A 76 -3.11 3.26 -9.90
CA HIS A 76 -3.70 4.15 -10.89
C HIS A 76 -3.84 3.47 -12.26
N ALA A 77 -2.84 2.69 -12.67
CA ALA A 77 -2.88 1.90 -13.90
C ALA A 77 -3.97 0.81 -13.86
N ASP A 78 -4.12 0.11 -12.73
CA ASP A 78 -5.16 -0.89 -12.54
C ASP A 78 -6.58 -0.28 -12.51
N ALA A 79 -6.72 0.91 -11.93
CA ALA A 79 -7.99 1.65 -11.93
C ALA A 79 -8.39 2.10 -13.35
N LEU A 80 -7.43 2.60 -14.14
CA LEU A 80 -7.63 2.95 -15.54
C LEU A 80 -7.99 1.73 -16.39
N ALA A 81 -7.29 0.61 -16.22
CA ALA A 81 -7.58 -0.63 -16.94
C ALA A 81 -9.00 -1.15 -16.64
N LYS A 82 -9.44 -1.10 -15.38
CA LYS A 82 -10.81 -1.49 -14.99
C LYS A 82 -11.88 -0.54 -15.55
N ALA A 83 -11.59 0.76 -15.63
CA ALA A 83 -12.49 1.74 -16.22
C ALA A 83 -12.64 1.53 -17.74
N GLU A 84 -11.53 1.26 -18.44
CA GLU A 84 -11.52 0.96 -19.88
C GLU A 84 -12.36 -0.29 -20.20
N VAL A 85 -12.18 -1.36 -19.40
CA VAL A 85 -12.92 -2.62 -19.55
C VAL A 85 -14.42 -2.43 -19.31
N SER A 86 -14.81 -1.63 -18.31
CA SER A 86 -16.22 -1.33 -18.03
C SER A 86 -16.87 -0.58 -19.20
N LYS A 87 -16.16 0.37 -19.80
CA LYS A 87 -16.64 1.15 -20.95
C LYS A 87 -16.86 0.27 -22.19
N ILE A 88 -15.95 -0.65 -22.46
CA ILE A 88 -16.05 -1.62 -23.56
C ILE A 88 -17.23 -2.59 -23.35
N LEU A 89 -17.48 -3.00 -22.10
CA LEU A 89 -18.62 -3.87 -21.75
C LEU A 89 -19.95 -3.14 -21.92
N GLU A 90 -20.06 -1.88 -21.49
CA GLU A 90 -21.25 -1.06 -21.69
C GLU A 90 -21.58 -0.84 -23.17
N GLU A 91 -20.56 -0.59 -24.00
CA GLU A 91 -20.74 -0.48 -25.45
C GLU A 91 -21.20 -1.81 -26.08
N LYS A 92 -20.63 -2.95 -25.67
CA LYS A 92 -21.06 -4.27 -26.18
C LYS A 92 -22.50 -4.63 -25.78
N VAL A 93 -22.95 -4.23 -24.60
CA VAL A 93 -24.34 -4.42 -24.13
C VAL A 93 -25.31 -3.55 -24.93
N LYS A 94 -24.90 -2.32 -25.30
CA LYS A 94 -25.73 -1.38 -26.05
C LYS A 94 -25.96 -1.79 -27.53
N TRP A 95 -25.11 -2.66 -28.06
CA TRP A 95 -25.16 -3.13 -29.45
C TRP A 95 -25.46 -4.64 -29.60
N SER A 96 -25.86 -5.32 -28.53
CA SER A 96 -26.41 -6.68 -28.63
C SER A 96 -27.90 -6.61 -29.03
N PRO A 97 -28.33 -7.31 -30.10
CA PRO A 97 -29.70 -7.25 -30.64
C PRO A 97 -30.75 -7.84 -29.70
#